data_AF-A0A7J5D8V1-F1
#
_entry.id   AF-A0A7J5D8V1-F1
#
_cell.length_a   1.000
_cell.length_b   1.000
_cell.length_c   1.000
_cell.angle_alpha   90.00
_cell.angle_beta   90.00
_cell.angle_gamma   90.00
#
_symmetry.space_group_name_H-M   'P 1'
#
loop_
_entity.id
_entity.type
_entity.pdbx_description
1 polymer ?
#
loop_
_entity_poly.entity_id
_entity_poly.type
_entity_poly.pdbx_seq_one_letter_code
_entity_poly.pdbx_strand_id
1 'polypeptide(L)'
;MGKPDTRRLDRAIRENERKLDAVRNRELWPLDGRERRAILRSAASGGYSLHRGNGTARADQRMDTAWQSAETRLVTEISAMKAERQRIVTEAATTKAAKKSSGWW
;
A
#
# COMPACT_ATOMS: atom_id res chain seq x y z
N MET A 1 -13.91 -30.34 0.27
CA MET A 1 -12.92 -29.35 -0.24
C MET A 1 -12.66 -28.37 0.88
N GLY A 2 -11.39 -28.15 1.24
CA GLY A 2 -11.02 -27.02 2.09
C GLY A 2 -11.30 -25.71 1.36
N LYS A 3 -11.75 -24.68 2.08
CA LYS A 3 -11.84 -23.32 1.54
C LYS A 3 -10.43 -22.91 1.05
N PRO A 4 -10.30 -22.18 -0.08
CA PRO A 4 -9.00 -21.66 -0.49
C PRO A 4 -8.39 -20.88 0.67
N ASP A 5 -7.11 -21.14 0.99
CA ASP A 5 -6.42 -20.48 2.11
C ASP A 5 -6.01 -19.06 1.71
N THR A 6 -6.99 -18.16 1.66
CA THR A 6 -6.78 -16.73 1.43
C THR A 6 -6.52 -15.97 2.73
N ARG A 7 -6.59 -16.63 3.89
CA ARG A 7 -6.57 -15.94 5.20
C ARG A 7 -5.29 -15.15 5.41
N ARG A 8 -4.16 -15.68 4.94
CA ARG A 8 -2.87 -14.99 4.97
C ARG A 8 -2.87 -13.72 4.12
N LEU A 9 -3.39 -13.80 2.89
CA LEU A 9 -3.52 -12.65 2.00
C LEU A 9 -4.51 -11.63 2.55
N ASP A 10 -5.66 -12.07 3.05
CA ASP A 10 -6.68 -11.19 3.66
C ASP A 10 -6.12 -10.46 4.90
N ARG A 11 -5.26 -11.11 5.69
CA ARG A 11 -4.55 -10.46 6.80
C ARG A 11 -3.55 -9.41 6.29
N ALA A 12 -2.76 -9.75 5.28
CA ALA A 12 -1.77 -8.83 4.71
C ALA A 12 -2.42 -7.62 4.02
N ILE A 13 -3.53 -7.82 3.31
CA ILE A 13 -4.34 -6.74 2.71
C ILE A 13 -4.83 -5.79 3.80
N ARG A 14 -5.45 -6.31 4.86
CA ARG A 14 -5.94 -5.46 5.98
C ARG A 14 -4.82 -4.69 6.68
N GLU A 15 -3.65 -5.29 6.84
CA GLU A 15 -2.51 -4.60 7.45
C GLU A 15 -2.01 -3.45 6.56
N ASN A 16 -1.92 -3.67 5.24
CA ASN A 16 -1.51 -2.63 4.31
C ASN A 16 -2.58 -1.54 4.11
N GLU A 17 -3.86 -1.89 4.19
CA GLU A 17 -4.97 -0.91 4.21
C GLU A 17 -4.87 -0.01 5.46
N ARG A 18 -4.54 -0.55 6.64
CA ARG A 18 -4.28 0.28 7.84
C ARG A 18 -3.07 1.21 7.66
N LYS A 19 -2.02 0.72 7.02
CA LYS A 19 -0.84 1.55 6.69
C LYS A 19 -1.21 2.67 5.72
N LEU A 20 -2.06 2.38 4.72
CA LEU A 20 -2.55 3.36 3.76
C LEU A 20 -3.38 4.45 4.45
N ASP A 21 -4.29 4.07 5.35
CA ASP A 21 -5.09 5.03 6.12
C ASP A 21 -4.20 5.90 7.01
N ALA A 22 -3.18 5.31 7.65
CA ALA A 22 -2.19 6.05 8.43
C ALA A 22 -1.39 7.04 7.56
N VAL A 23 -0.95 6.64 6.35
CA VAL A 23 -0.29 7.55 5.40
C VAL A 23 -1.21 8.72 5.02
N ARG A 24 -2.50 8.46 4.77
CA ARG A 24 -3.49 9.50 4.46
C ARG A 24 -3.71 10.46 5.62
N ASN A 25 -3.66 9.97 6.85
CA ASN A 25 -3.69 10.78 8.08
C ASN A 25 -2.36 11.49 8.38
N ARG A 26 -1.37 11.43 7.46
CA ARG A 26 -0.02 12.00 7.62
C ARG A 26 0.77 11.41 8.79
N GLU A 27 0.51 10.16 9.14
CA GLU A 27 1.29 9.43 10.15
C GLU A 27 2.59 8.89 9.57
N LEU A 28 3.67 8.93 10.35
CA LEU A 28 5.03 8.61 9.87
C LEU A 28 5.44 7.14 10.04
N TRP A 29 4.75 6.37 10.88
CA TRP A 29 5.09 4.96 11.16
C TRP A 29 4.92 3.98 9.96
N PRO A 30 4.01 4.17 8.99
CA PRO A 30 3.86 3.24 7.86
C PRO A 30 4.88 3.48 6.73
N LEU A 31 5.71 4.50 6.86
CA LEU A 31 6.69 4.90 5.85
C LEU A 31 7.93 4.03 5.88
N ASP A 32 8.51 3.79 4.71
CA ASP A 32 9.82 3.17 4.59
C ASP A 32 10.94 4.15 5.02
N GLY A 33 12.17 3.63 5.14
CA GLY A 33 13.31 4.46 5.53
C GLY A 33 13.68 5.56 4.52
N ARG A 34 13.44 5.38 3.22
CA ARG A 34 13.68 6.37 2.17
C ARG A 34 12.63 7.48 2.21
N GLU A 35 11.35 7.12 2.32
CA GLU A 35 10.18 8.00 2.44
C GLU A 35 10.30 8.86 3.70
N ARG A 36 10.61 8.25 4.85
CA ARG A 36 10.82 8.98 6.10
C ARG A 36 11.98 9.96 6.03
N ARG A 37 13.09 9.56 5.40
CA ARG A 37 14.23 10.47 5.16
C ARG A 37 13.86 11.62 4.23
N ALA A 38 13.06 11.37 3.20
CA ALA A 38 12.61 12.41 2.28
C ALA A 38 11.77 13.47 3.01
N ILE A 39 10.82 13.05 3.85
CA ILE A 39 10.01 13.98 4.66
C ILE A 39 10.88 14.76 5.65
N LEU A 40 11.74 14.10 6.42
CA LEU A 40 12.62 14.76 7.39
C LEU A 40 13.56 15.77 6.72
N ARG A 41 14.14 15.41 5.58
CA ARG A 41 15.01 16.31 4.81
C ARG A 41 14.24 17.51 4.27
N SER A 42 13.00 17.30 3.84
CA SER A 42 12.12 18.36 3.38
C SER A 42 11.81 19.34 4.51
N ALA A 43 11.39 18.84 5.68
CA ALA A 43 11.14 19.65 6.87
C ALA A 43 12.38 20.46 7.31
N ALA A 44 13.55 19.80 7.38
CA ALA A 44 14.80 20.49 7.71
C ALA A 44 15.17 21.58 6.68
N SER A 45 15.00 21.30 5.39
CA SER A 45 15.27 22.28 4.32
C SER A 45 14.28 23.44 4.33
N GLY A 46 13.01 23.19 4.68
CA GLY A 46 11.99 24.22 4.84
C GLY A 46 12.29 25.16 5.99
N GLY A 47 12.65 24.62 7.16
CA GLY A 47 13.06 25.41 8.31
C GLY A 47 14.31 26.25 8.05
N TYR A 48 15.30 25.69 7.36
CA TYR A 48 16.50 26.43 6.96
C TYR A 48 16.20 27.56 5.96
N SER A 49 15.31 27.29 4.99
CA SER A 49 14.87 28.29 4.00
C SER A 49 14.13 29.44 4.69
N LEU A 50 13.18 29.11 5.57
CA LEU A 50 12.39 30.08 6.34
C LEU A 50 13.28 30.98 7.21
N HIS A 51 14.26 30.39 7.92
CA HIS A 51 15.22 31.16 8.72
C HIS A 51 16.08 32.12 7.87
N ARG A 52 16.34 31.78 6.60
CA ARG A 52 17.05 32.65 5.65
C ARG A 52 16.14 33.71 4.99
N GLY A 53 14.87 33.79 5.37
CA GLY A 53 13.87 34.67 4.75
C GLY A 53 13.39 34.17 3.38
N ASN A 54 13.73 32.94 3.00
CA ASN A 54 13.26 32.30 1.78
C ASN A 54 11.98 31.50 2.07
N GLY A 55 11.03 31.44 1.12
CA GLY A 55 9.80 30.67 1.28
C GLY A 55 10.01 29.15 1.44
N THR A 56 8.98 28.43 1.87
CA THR A 56 8.98 26.97 2.08
C THR A 56 8.45 26.18 0.88
N ALA A 57 7.97 26.84 -0.18
CA ALA A 57 7.24 26.21 -1.29
C ALA A 57 7.93 24.96 -1.88
N ARG A 58 9.26 24.97 -2.05
CA ARG A 58 10.00 23.79 -2.54
C ARG A 58 10.10 22.65 -1.53
N ALA A 59 10.17 22.98 -0.24
CA ALA A 59 10.19 21.97 0.83
C ALA A 59 8.81 21.33 0.97
N ASP A 60 7.75 22.13 0.91
CA ASP A 60 6.36 21.66 0.96
C ASP A 60 6.06 20.74 -0.22
N GLN A 61 6.44 21.14 -1.44
CA GLN A 61 6.28 20.31 -2.63
C GLN A 61 7.02 18.97 -2.53
N ARG A 62 8.26 18.97 -2.01
CA ARG A 62 9.02 17.72 -1.80
C ARG A 62 8.38 16.82 -0.76
N MET A 63 7.82 17.42 0.29
CA MET A 63 7.11 16.69 1.33
C MET A 63 5.86 16.03 0.73
N ASP A 64 5.06 16.76 -0.06
CA ASP A 64 3.88 16.20 -0.73
C ASP A 64 4.23 15.10 -1.74
N THR A 65 5.31 15.27 -2.52
CA THR A 65 5.79 14.19 -3.40
C THR A 65 6.19 12.94 -2.61
N ALA A 66 6.82 13.10 -1.44
CA ALA A 66 7.20 11.95 -0.60
C ALA A 66 5.96 11.21 -0.05
N TRP A 67 4.92 11.96 0.34
CA TRP A 67 3.64 11.38 0.78
C TRP A 67 2.91 10.67 -0.37
N GLN A 68 2.84 11.27 -1.56
CA GLN A 68 2.25 10.66 -2.75
C GLN A 68 2.99 9.38 -3.17
N SER A 69 4.33 9.37 -3.06
CA SER A 69 5.14 8.19 -3.33
C SER A 69 4.77 7.04 -2.38
N ALA A 70 4.62 7.32 -1.09
CA ALA A 70 4.25 6.32 -0.10
C ALA A 70 2.83 5.76 -0.33
N GLU A 71 1.87 6.63 -0.63
CA GLU A 71 0.50 6.22 -0.98
C GLU A 71 0.49 5.32 -2.22
N THR A 72 1.20 5.73 -3.27
CA THR A 72 1.27 4.97 -4.54
C THR A 72 1.87 3.59 -4.33
N ARG A 73 2.95 3.49 -3.54
CA ARG A 73 3.58 2.20 -3.19
C ARG A 73 2.58 1.28 -2.47
N LEU A 74 1.93 1.76 -1.42
CA LEU A 74 0.97 0.96 -0.65
C LEU A 74 -0.23 0.52 -1.48
N VAL A 75 -0.78 1.41 -2.33
CA VAL A 75 -1.86 1.07 -3.26
C VAL A 75 -1.42 -0.01 -4.24
N THR A 76 -0.19 0.05 -4.75
CA THR A 76 0.38 -0.95 -5.65
C THR A 76 0.57 -2.30 -4.96
N GLU A 77 1.06 -2.31 -3.72
CA GLU A 77 1.20 -3.54 -2.92
C GLU A 77 -0.17 -4.18 -2.63
N ILE A 78 -1.17 -3.38 -2.26
CA ILE A 78 -2.55 -3.83 -2.01
C ILE A 78 -3.17 -4.42 -3.29
N SER A 79 -3.01 -3.74 -4.42
CA SER A 79 -3.58 -4.21 -5.69
C SER A 79 -2.95 -5.53 -6.14
N ALA A 80 -1.63 -5.69 -5.97
CA ALA A 80 -0.93 -6.94 -6.25
C ALA A 80 -1.45 -8.10 -5.37
N MET A 81 -1.62 -7.88 -4.06
CA MET A 81 -2.18 -8.90 -3.17
C MET A 81 -3.64 -9.25 -3.49
N LYS A 82 -4.46 -8.26 -3.87
CA LYS A 82 -5.85 -8.49 -4.30
C LYS A 82 -5.92 -9.30 -5.60
N ALA A 83 -5.02 -9.05 -6.55
CA ALA A 83 -4.91 -9.83 -7.77
C ALA A 83 -4.55 -11.30 -7.48
N GLU A 84 -3.58 -11.54 -6.60
CA GLU A 84 -3.19 -12.90 -6.21
C GLU A 84 -4.33 -13.65 -5.50
N ARG A 85 -5.04 -12.97 -4.58
CA ARG A 85 -6.24 -13.52 -3.94
C ARG A 85 -7.28 -13.95 -4.97
N GLN A 86 -7.52 -13.11 -5.98
CA GLN A 86 -8.49 -13.40 -7.03
C GLN A 86 -8.09 -14.61 -7.86
N ARG A 87 -6.78 -14.79 -8.12
CA ARG A 87 -6.24 -15.95 -8.81
C ARG A 87 -6.56 -17.25 -8.06
N ILE A 88 -6.24 -17.31 -6.76
CA ILE A 88 -6.50 -18.49 -5.92
C ILE A 88 -8.00 -18.84 -5.88
N VAL A 89 -8.87 -17.83 -5.76
CA VAL A 89 -10.32 -18.03 -5.76
C VAL A 89 -10.81 -18.58 -7.10
N THR A 90 -10.26 -18.06 -8.20
CA THR A 90 -10.60 -18.52 -9.55
C THR A 90 -10.17 -19.97 -9.78
N GLU A 91 -8.94 -20.34 -9.38
CA GLU A 91 -8.42 -21.72 -9.46
C GLU A 91 -9.23 -22.72 -8.63
N ALA A 92 -9.68 -22.32 -7.44
CA ALA A 92 -10.58 -23.13 -6.64
C ALA A 92 -11.96 -23.30 -7.30
N ALA A 93 -12.49 -22.25 -7.95
CA ALA A 93 -13.75 -22.29 -8.66
C ALA A 93 -13.70 -23.19 -9.91
N THR A 94 -12.62 -23.13 -10.69
CA THR A 94 -12.43 -23.99 -11.87
C THR A 94 -12.31 -25.46 -11.47
N THR A 95 -11.57 -25.77 -10.40
CA THR A 95 -11.45 -27.14 -9.86
C THR A 95 -12.81 -27.68 -9.40
N LYS A 96 -13.64 -26.82 -8.78
CA LYS A 96 -15.00 -27.19 -8.37
C LYS A 96 -15.92 -27.42 -9.58
N ALA A 97 -15.80 -26.61 -10.63
CA ALA A 97 -16.56 -26.79 -11.87
C ALA A 97 -16.18 -28.09 -12.58
N ALA A 98 -14.88 -28.40 -12.70
CA ALA A 98 -14.38 -29.63 -13.33
C ALA A 98 -14.86 -30.91 -12.62
N LYS A 99 -14.94 -30.91 -11.28
CA LYS A 99 -15.53 -32.04 -10.54
C LYS A 99 -17.05 -32.14 -10.69
N LYS A 100 -17.75 -31.02 -10.87
CA LYS A 100 -19.19 -31.05 -11.17
C LYS A 100 -19.47 -31.63 -12.55
N SER A 101 -18.63 -31.32 -13.55
CA SER A 101 -18.78 -31.86 -14.90
C SER A 101 -18.45 -33.35 -15.01
N SER A 102 -17.72 -33.94 -14.05
CA SER A 102 -17.40 -35.37 -14.04
C SER A 102 -18.33 -36.24 -13.17
N GLY A 103 -19.31 -35.62 -12.49
CA GLY A 103 -20.12 -36.29 -11.46
C GLY A 103 -21.62 -36.16 -11.63
N TRP A 104 -22.11 -35.72 -12.79
CA TRP A 104 -23.54 -35.63 -13.05
C TRP A 104 -23.89 -35.82 -14.52
N TRP A 105 -23.61 -37.03 -15.02
CA TRP A 105 -24.59 -37.86 -15.72
C TRP A 105 -24.71 -39.17 -14.95
#